data_AF-A0A1F8SGR0-F1
#
_entry.id   AF-A0A1F8SGR0-F1
#
_cell.length_a   1.000
_cell.length_b   1.000
_cell.length_c   1.000
_cell.angle_alpha   90.00
_cell.angle_beta   90.00
_cell.angle_gamma   90.00
#
_symmetry.space_group_name_H-M   'P 1'
#
loop_
_entity.id
_entity.type
_entity.pdbx_description
1 polymer ?
#
loop_
_entity_poly.entity_id
_entity_poly.type
_entity_poly.pdbx_seq_one_letter_code
_entity_poly.pdbx_strand_id
1 'polypeptide(L)'
;MDRTHDRDMALPLPVIPPQPDAFHLAPHRIKRCTFRRLINVEASADRVYDVECLFPDRKLPIPLGDLETATPICNSCIAPHIFRPDED
;
A
#
# COMPACT_ATOMS: atom_id res chain seq x y z
N MET A 1 56.47 -22.49 -1.58
CA MET A 1 55.51 -22.44 -0.46
C MET A 1 54.85 -21.07 -0.49
N ASP A 2 53.81 -20.91 -1.29
CA ASP A 2 52.40 -21.03 -0.89
C ASP A 2 51.96 -19.92 0.08
N ARG A 3 51.13 -19.01 -0.41
CA ARG A 3 50.15 -18.29 0.41
C ARG A 3 49.02 -17.77 -0.47
N THR A 4 48.17 -18.72 -0.81
CA THR A 4 46.80 -18.51 -1.26
C THR A 4 46.04 -17.78 -0.14
N HIS A 5 45.54 -16.57 -0.36
CA HIS A 5 44.58 -15.92 0.53
C HIS A 5 43.44 -15.34 -0.30
N ASP A 6 42.41 -16.18 -0.41
CA ASP A 6 40.99 -15.87 -0.28
C ASP A 6 40.49 -14.61 -1.00
N ARG A 7 40.05 -14.82 -2.23
CA ARG A 7 39.11 -13.92 -2.91
C ARG A 7 37.78 -14.04 -2.17
N ASP A 8 37.50 -13.07 -1.32
CA ASP A 8 36.18 -12.80 -0.75
C ASP A 8 35.16 -12.73 -1.89
N MET A 9 34.48 -13.85 -2.14
CA MET A 9 33.37 -13.96 -3.07
C MET A 9 32.10 -13.72 -2.28
N ALA A 10 31.78 -12.45 -2.03
CA ALA A 10 30.45 -12.06 -1.60
C ALA A 10 29.42 -12.51 -2.65
N LEU A 11 28.72 -13.61 -2.35
CA LEU A 11 27.61 -14.13 -3.15
C LEU A 11 26.52 -13.05 -3.26
N PRO A 12 26.07 -12.67 -4.47
CA PRO A 12 24.98 -11.73 -4.61
C PRO A 12 23.70 -12.36 -4.04
N LEU A 13 23.12 -11.71 -3.03
CA LEU A 13 21.83 -12.11 -2.49
C LEU A 13 20.77 -12.02 -3.59
N PRO A 14 19.87 -13.02 -3.73
CA PRO A 14 18.75 -12.94 -4.66
C PRO A 14 17.91 -11.71 -4.32
N VAL A 15 17.86 -10.74 -5.23
CA VAL A 15 16.88 -9.65 -5.16
C VAL A 15 15.54 -10.30 -5.45
N ILE A 16 14.76 -10.61 -4.40
CA ILE A 16 13.38 -11.06 -4.54
C ILE A 16 12.60 -9.82 -5.02
N PRO A 17 12.16 -9.75 -6.29
CA PRO A 17 11.26 -8.68 -6.68
C PRO A 17 10.01 -8.80 -5.79
N PRO A 18 9.47 -7.69 -5.25
CA PRO A 18 8.20 -7.76 -4.54
C PRO A 18 7.20 -8.39 -5.50
N GLN A 19 6.69 -9.57 -5.12
CA GLN A 19 5.65 -10.24 -5.91
C GLN A 19 4.52 -9.21 -6.05
N PRO A 20 4.05 -8.92 -7.27
CA PRO A 20 2.84 -8.14 -7.41
C PRO A 20 1.75 -8.99 -6.76
N ASP A 21 1.37 -8.62 -5.54
CA ASP A 21 0.28 -9.26 -4.80
C ASP A 21 -0.86 -9.48 -5.78
N ALA A 22 -1.31 -10.72 -5.86
CA ALA A 22 -2.39 -11.18 -6.69
C ALA A 22 -3.74 -10.57 -6.25
N PHE A 23 -3.86 -9.24 -6.23
CA PHE A 23 -5.11 -8.49 -6.14
C PHE A 23 -5.87 -8.56 -7.47
N HIS A 24 -5.90 -9.72 -8.09
CA HIS A 24 -6.66 -10.01 -9.28
C HIS A 24 -8.00 -10.60 -8.80
N LEU A 25 -9.07 -9.82 -8.99
CA LEU A 25 -10.50 -10.20 -8.93
C LEU A 25 -11.26 -10.19 -7.58
N ALA A 26 -11.15 -9.14 -6.76
CA ALA A 26 -12.24 -8.81 -5.83
C ALA A 26 -13.17 -7.74 -6.47
N PRO A 27 -14.50 -7.92 -6.50
CA PRO A 27 -15.45 -7.04 -7.20
C PRO A 27 -15.58 -5.60 -6.63
N HIS A 28 -14.73 -5.21 -5.69
CA HIS A 28 -14.76 -3.90 -5.02
C HIS A 28 -13.36 -3.28 -4.96
N ARG A 29 -12.73 -3.01 -6.10
CA ARG A 29 -11.50 -2.20 -6.10
C ARG A 29 -11.84 -0.80 -5.61
N ILE A 30 -11.19 -0.41 -4.52
CA ILE A 30 -11.25 0.94 -3.99
C ILE A 30 -10.32 1.85 -4.82
N LYS A 31 -10.84 2.96 -5.38
CA LYS A 31 -10.09 3.92 -6.19
C LYS A 31 -8.77 4.32 -5.52
N ARG A 32 -7.66 4.38 -6.26
CA ARG A 32 -6.36 4.77 -5.72
C ARG A 32 -6.25 6.29 -5.52
N CYS A 33 -6.64 6.74 -4.33
CA CYS A 33 -6.48 8.11 -3.86
C CYS A 33 -5.11 8.35 -3.23
N THR A 34 -4.41 9.41 -3.65
CA THR A 34 -3.09 9.81 -3.12
C THR A 34 -3.14 10.45 -1.72
N PHE A 35 -4.34 10.78 -1.25
CA PHE A 35 -4.62 11.32 0.09
C PHE A 35 -5.20 10.27 1.05
N ARG A 36 -5.39 9.02 0.62
CA ARG A 36 -5.79 7.95 1.52
C ARG A 36 -4.58 7.41 2.27
N ARG A 37 -4.68 7.32 3.60
CA ARG A 37 -3.73 6.59 4.44
C ARG A 37 -4.38 5.29 4.90
N LEU A 38 -3.67 4.17 4.76
CA LEU A 38 -4.06 2.88 5.32
C LEU A 38 -3.18 2.62 6.54
N ILE A 39 -3.79 2.32 7.67
CA ILE A 39 -3.15 1.99 8.93
C ILE A 39 -3.47 0.53 9.22
N ASN A 40 -2.45 -0.32 9.24
CA ASN A 40 -2.64 -1.70 9.64
C ASN A 40 -2.86 -1.72 11.16
N VAL A 41 -4.04 -2.15 11.58
CA VAL A 41 -4.35 -2.36 12.98
C VAL A 41 -4.27 -3.86 13.24
N GLU A 42 -3.23 -4.30 13.94
CA GLU A 42 -3.02 -5.71 14.26
C GLU A 42 -4.12 -6.20 15.22
N ALA A 43 -5.22 -6.68 14.64
CA ALA A 43 -6.30 -7.35 15.35
C ALA A 43 -6.13 -8.86 15.16
N SER A 44 -5.42 -9.50 16.08
CA SER A 44 -5.40 -10.96 16.32
C SER A 44 -5.71 -11.83 15.09
N ALA A 45 -4.66 -12.17 14.32
CA ALA A 45 -4.67 -13.04 13.14
C ALA A 45 -5.34 -12.50 11.86
N ASP A 46 -6.18 -11.47 11.92
CA ASP A 46 -6.81 -10.86 10.74
C ASP A 46 -6.17 -9.50 10.39
N ARG A 47 -5.96 -9.22 9.10
CA ARG A 47 -5.35 -7.96 8.65
C ARG A 47 -6.45 -6.92 8.50
N VAL A 48 -6.74 -6.23 9.60
CA VAL A 48 -7.70 -5.13 9.60
C VAL A 48 -6.95 -3.83 9.26
N TYR A 49 -7.53 -3.04 8.36
CA TYR A 49 -6.98 -1.75 7.96
C TYR A 49 -7.95 -0.64 8.34
N ASP A 50 -7.48 0.29 9.16
CA ASP A 50 -8.13 1.59 9.33
C ASP A 50 -7.72 2.52 8.19
N VAL A 51 -8.69 3.30 7.72
CA VAL A 51 -8.56 4.18 6.57
C VAL A 51 -8.78 5.62 7.02
N GLU A 52 -7.82 6.49 6.71
CA GLU A 52 -7.95 7.93 6.91
C GLU A 52 -7.92 8.66 5.56
N CYS A 53 -8.74 9.69 5.44
CA CYS A 53 -8.65 10.68 4.37
C CYS A 53 -7.83 11.88 4.85
N LEU A 54 -6.84 12.27 4.05
CA LEU A 54 -5.95 13.41 4.30
C LEU A 54 -6.25 14.62 3.40
N PHE A 55 -7.34 14.57 2.63
CA PHE A 55 -7.73 15.66 1.74
C PHE A 55 -8.55 16.72 2.52
N PRO A 56 -8.35 18.02 2.29
CA PRO A 56 -7.39 18.65 1.37
C PRO A 56 -5.99 18.88 1.97
N ASP A 57 -5.85 18.81 3.30
CA ASP A 57 -4.59 19.04 4.02
C ASP A 57 -4.16 17.78 4.81
N ARG A 58 -2.94 17.32 4.55
CA ARG A 58 -2.36 16.11 5.16
C ARG A 58 -2.11 16.21 6.66
N LYS A 59 -2.28 17.39 7.25
CA LYS A 59 -2.13 17.63 8.68
C LYS A 59 -3.34 17.16 9.50
N LEU A 60 -4.53 17.11 8.90
CA LEU A 60 -5.78 16.80 9.60
C LEU A 60 -6.38 15.51 9.04
N PRO A 61 -6.12 14.35 9.68
CA PRO A 61 -6.72 13.10 9.25
C PRO A 61 -8.22 13.05 9.57
N ILE A 62 -9.00 12.63 8.59
CA ILE A 62 -10.43 12.35 8.73
C ILE A 62 -10.58 10.82 8.75
N PRO A 63 -10.98 10.20 9.87
CA PRO A 63 -11.17 8.76 9.94
C PRO A 63 -12.39 8.35 9.09
N LEU A 64 -12.18 7.40 8.18
CA LEU A 64 -13.25 6.80 7.37
C LEU A 64 -13.72 5.45 7.93
N GLY A 65 -12.98 4.88 8.90
CA GLY A 65 -13.23 3.55 9.45
C GLY A 65 -12.40 2.48 8.75
N ASP A 66 -12.91 1.25 8.74
CA ASP A 66 -12.24 0.12 8.10
C ASP A 66 -12.28 0.19 6.55
N LEU A 67 -11.59 -0.73 5.89
CA LEU A 67 -11.51 -0.78 4.43
C LEU A 67 -12.89 -0.98 3.75
N GLU A 68 -13.79 -1.77 4.33
CA GLU A 68 -15.11 -2.04 3.77
C GLU A 68 -15.98 -0.78 3.85
N THR A 69 -15.98 -0.11 5.01
CA THR A 69 -16.69 1.15 5.24
C THR A 69 -16.13 2.29 4.37
N ALA A 70 -14.81 2.35 4.19
CA ALA A 70 -14.17 3.41 3.40
C ALA A 70 -14.33 3.23 1.88
N THR A 71 -14.60 2.02 1.40
CA THR A 71 -14.70 1.71 -0.04
C THR A 71 -15.76 2.53 -0.78
N PRO A 72 -17.05 2.55 -0.37
CA PRO A 72 -18.07 3.35 -1.04
C PRO A 72 -17.79 4.86 -0.96
N ILE A 73 -17.18 5.34 0.13
CA ILE A 73 -16.79 6.75 0.30
C ILE A 73 -15.69 7.12 -0.70
N CYS A 74 -14.62 6.33 -0.76
CA CYS A 74 -13.49 6.58 -1.67
C CYS A 74 -13.91 6.47 -3.13
N ASN A 75 -14.79 5.53 -3.48
CA ASN A 75 -15.23 5.33 -4.86
C ASN A 75 -16.17 6.45 -5.36
N SER A 76 -16.95 7.04 -4.44
CA SER A 76 -17.85 8.17 -4.73
C SER A 76 -17.15 9.53 -4.69
N CYS A 77 -15.89 9.59 -4.28
CA CYS A 77 -15.15 10.84 -4.18
C CYS A 77 -14.92 11.45 -5.58
N ILE A 78 -15.14 12.76 -5.70
CA ILE A 78 -15.04 13.56 -6.93
C ILE A 78 -13.97 14.66 -6.85
N ALA A 79 -13.11 14.61 -5.83
CA ALA A 79 -12.08 15.63 -5.67
C ALA A 79 -11.11 15.60 -6.87
N PRO A 80 -10.74 16.78 -7.41
CA PRO A 80 -9.91 16.86 -8.61
C PRO A 80 -8.45 16.53 -8.30
N HIS A 81 -7.74 15.94 -9.27
CA HIS A 81 -6.28 15.69 -9.22
C HIS A 81 -5.77 14.82 -8.06
N ILE A 82 -6.65 14.10 -7.34
CA ILE A 82 -6.24 13.21 -6.23
C ILE A 82 -6.12 11.74 -6.62
N PHE A 83 -6.73 11.34 -7.73
CA PHE A 83 -6.69 9.98 -8.25
C PHE A 83 -5.47 9.78 -9.15
N ARG A 84 -4.92 8.56 -9.18
CA ARG A 84 -3.85 8.22 -10.11
C ARG A 84 -4.40 8.26 -11.55
N PRO A 85 -3.65 8.83 -12.52
CA PRO A 85 -4.13 9.03 -13.90
C PRO A 85 -4.36 7.75 -14.71
N ASP A 86 -3.96 6.59 -14.19
CA ASP A 86 -4.16 5.27 -14.81
C ASP A 86 -5.55 4.67 -14.51
N GLU A 87 -6.36 5.34 -13.68
CA GLU A 87 -7.71 4.88 -13.27
C GLU A 87 -8.82 5.92 -13.55
N ASP A 88 -8.59 6.83 -14.51
CA ASP A 88 -9.61 7.70 -15.13
C ASP A 88 -10.09 7.13 -16.47
#